data_AF-A0A6J1WPP2-F1
#
_entry.id   AF-A0A6J1WPP2-F1
#
_cell.length_a   1.000
_cell.length_b   1.000
_cell.length_c   1.000
_cell.angle_alpha   90.00
_cell.angle_beta   90.00
_cell.angle_gamma   90.00
#
_symmetry.space_group_name_H-M   'P 1'
#
loop_
_entity.id
_entity.type
_entity.pdbx_description
1 polymer ?
#
loop_
_entity_poly.entity_id
_entity_poly.type
_entity_poly.pdbx_seq_one_letter_code
_entity_poly.pdbx_strand_id
1 'polypeptide(L)'
;MVSRSCVVQVTWGQLAETLRIKFYSATSGGDLSEDNLRFLAEKIFNNKINLPLSTHELNALPVSWTQFCKDALSDRNFTFWEWFYMVVKVTREYLRTLWCDRLIMGFIQKKQAEDMLSKCPPGTFLLRFSDSELGGITIAWVGDNNGEVFSLQPFTARDLALRSLADRVLDLPQLQFLYPNIAKDDVFSKYYTKPEDQVLKNGYVKPVLVTTLPPYMASPAYAHSPDSHRNTPSVQSRYMIDF
;
A
#
# COMPACT_ATOMS: atom_id res chain seq x y z
N MET A 1 -16.26 -34.44 33.24
CA MET A 1 -16.41 -33.54 32.07
C MET A 1 -16.14 -32.12 32.51
N VAL A 2 -14.93 -31.61 32.27
CA VAL A 2 -14.61 -30.20 32.50
C VAL A 2 -14.75 -29.49 31.17
N SER A 3 -15.87 -28.80 30.97
CA SER A 3 -16.06 -27.90 29.84
C SER A 3 -15.21 -26.66 30.08
N ARG A 4 -14.04 -26.59 29.45
CA ARG A 4 -13.18 -25.40 29.44
C ARG A 4 -12.96 -24.97 27.99
N SER A 5 -13.91 -24.19 27.49
CA SER A 5 -13.68 -23.31 26.34
C SER A 5 -14.16 -21.91 26.73
N CYS A 6 -13.53 -21.32 27.74
CA CYS A 6 -13.62 -19.88 27.94
C CYS A 6 -12.84 -19.25 26.79
N VAL A 7 -13.52 -18.89 25.71
CA VAL A 7 -12.92 -18.12 24.63
C VAL A 7 -12.63 -16.75 25.22
N VAL A 8 -11.35 -16.49 25.52
CA VAL A 8 -10.92 -15.16 25.98
C VAL A 8 -11.23 -14.18 24.85
N GLN A 9 -12.19 -13.30 25.10
CA GLN A 9 -12.57 -12.21 24.21
C GLN A 9 -12.19 -10.90 24.89
N VAL A 10 -11.70 -9.96 24.10
CA VAL A 10 -11.43 -8.58 24.52
C VAL A 10 -12.28 -7.65 23.69
N THR A 11 -12.57 -6.46 24.18
CA THR A 11 -13.28 -5.49 23.36
C THR A 11 -12.35 -4.89 22.31
N TRP A 12 -12.90 -4.45 21.18
CA TRP A 12 -12.13 -3.74 20.15
C TRP A 12 -11.40 -2.55 20.75
N GLY A 13 -12.01 -1.78 21.65
CA GLY A 13 -11.34 -0.63 22.28
C GLY A 13 -10.06 -1.00 23.04
N GLN A 14 -10.07 -2.13 23.77
CA GLN A 14 -8.88 -2.63 24.47
C GLN A 14 -7.79 -3.11 23.50
N LEU A 15 -8.20 -3.82 22.45
CA LEU A 15 -7.27 -4.27 21.42
C LEU A 15 -6.68 -3.10 20.64
N ALA A 16 -7.52 -2.16 20.22
CA ALA A 16 -7.13 -0.97 19.46
C ALA A 16 -6.08 -0.14 20.22
N GLU A 17 -6.26 0.06 21.52
CA GLU A 17 -5.26 0.75 22.35
C GLU A 17 -3.94 -0.03 22.42
N THR A 18 -4.00 -1.37 22.51
CA THR A 18 -2.80 -2.21 22.48
C THR A 18 -2.07 -2.11 21.13
N LEU A 19 -2.82 -2.11 20.02
CA LEU A 19 -2.27 -1.95 18.67
C LEU A 19 -1.62 -0.56 18.50
N ARG A 20 -2.30 0.49 19.00
CA ARG A 20 -1.79 1.87 19.03
C ARG A 20 -0.48 1.97 19.79
N ILE A 21 -0.43 1.51 21.05
CA ILE A 21 0.79 1.53 21.88
C ILE A 21 1.93 0.78 21.19
N LYS A 22 1.65 -0.41 20.64
CA LYS A 22 2.65 -1.21 19.92
C LYS A 22 3.20 -0.47 18.70
N PHE A 23 2.32 0.18 17.93
CA PHE A 23 2.71 0.94 16.75
C PHE A 23 3.52 2.18 17.13
N TYR A 24 3.04 2.96 18.10
CA TYR A 24 3.70 4.16 18.63
C TYR A 24 5.12 3.86 19.15
N SER A 25 5.27 2.77 19.90
CA SER A 25 6.57 2.32 20.40
C SER A 25 7.52 1.94 19.26
N ALA A 26 7.02 1.19 18.27
CA ALA A 26 7.83 0.74 17.14
C ALA A 26 8.27 1.87 16.21
N THR A 27 7.47 2.92 16.04
CA THR A 27 7.81 4.11 15.26
C THR A 27 8.48 5.20 16.08
N SER A 28 8.63 4.99 17.40
CA SER A 28 9.19 5.96 18.35
C SER A 28 8.54 7.33 18.21
N GLY A 29 7.21 7.38 18.31
CA GLY A 29 6.42 8.62 18.33
C GLY A 29 5.33 8.75 17.26
N GLY A 30 5.27 7.82 16.30
CA GLY A 30 4.25 7.83 15.24
C GLY A 30 2.98 7.12 15.68
N ASP A 31 1.89 7.88 15.85
CA ASP A 31 0.61 7.38 16.35
C ASP A 31 -0.30 6.82 15.24
N LEU A 32 -1.32 6.04 15.62
CA LEU A 32 -2.43 5.61 14.76
C LEU A 32 -3.63 6.54 14.97
N SER A 33 -4.11 7.14 13.88
CA SER A 33 -5.32 7.96 13.91
C SER A 33 -6.57 7.10 14.16
N GLU A 34 -7.68 7.76 14.53
CA GLU A 34 -8.97 7.07 14.66
C GLU A 34 -9.42 6.42 13.36
N ASP A 35 -9.13 7.04 12.20
CA ASP A 35 -9.42 6.44 10.89
C ASP A 35 -8.57 5.18 10.64
N ASN A 36 -7.29 5.17 11.10
CA ASN A 36 -6.46 3.98 11.02
C ASN A 36 -7.02 2.86 11.90
N LEU A 37 -7.46 3.17 13.12
CA LEU A 37 -8.09 2.18 13.99
C LEU A 37 -9.41 1.66 13.41
N ARG A 38 -10.24 2.53 12.82
CA ARG A 38 -11.47 2.10 12.14
C ARG A 38 -11.18 1.12 11.01
N PHE A 39 -10.18 1.41 10.18
CA PHE A 39 -9.73 0.47 9.14
C PHE A 39 -9.28 -0.88 9.73
N LEU A 40 -8.52 -0.87 10.83
CA LEU A 40 -8.06 -2.10 11.47
C LEU A 40 -9.25 -2.91 12.03
N ALA A 41 -10.28 -2.24 12.54
CA ALA A 41 -11.51 -2.87 12.97
C ALA A 41 -12.23 -3.55 11.79
N GLU A 42 -12.46 -2.83 10.70
CA GLU A 42 -13.05 -3.38 9.46
C GLU A 42 -12.32 -4.63 9.00
N LYS A 43 -10.99 -4.58 9.06
CA LYS A 43 -10.11 -5.68 8.66
C LYS A 43 -10.24 -6.90 9.55
N ILE A 44 -10.15 -6.76 10.88
CA ILE A 44 -10.21 -7.92 11.80
C ILE A 44 -11.61 -8.57 11.81
N PHE A 45 -12.65 -7.78 11.54
CA PHE A 45 -14.02 -8.27 11.48
C PHE A 45 -14.44 -8.72 10.07
N ASN A 46 -13.51 -8.76 9.10
CA ASN A 46 -13.72 -9.21 7.72
C ASN A 46 -14.93 -8.53 7.04
N ASN A 47 -15.14 -7.23 7.28
CA ASN A 47 -16.30 -6.48 6.76
C ASN A 47 -17.68 -7.09 7.11
N LYS A 48 -17.76 -7.96 8.14
CA LYS A 48 -19.03 -8.56 8.59
C LYS A 48 -19.86 -7.65 9.49
N ILE A 49 -19.36 -6.44 9.76
CA ILE A 49 -20.05 -5.43 10.54
C ILE A 49 -20.72 -4.46 9.58
N ASN A 50 -21.98 -4.15 9.85
CA ASN A 50 -22.69 -3.07 9.18
C ASN A 50 -22.16 -1.72 9.69
N LEU A 51 -21.34 -1.06 8.88
CA LEU A 51 -20.91 0.32 9.11
C LEU A 51 -21.88 1.29 8.41
N PRO A 52 -22.06 2.52 8.93
CA PRO A 52 -21.28 3.15 10.00
C PRO A 52 -21.76 2.79 11.42
N LEU A 53 -20.80 2.52 12.31
CA LEU A 53 -21.00 2.43 13.76
C LEU A 53 -20.42 3.68 14.44
N SER A 54 -21.02 4.10 15.56
CA SER A 54 -20.39 5.08 16.44
C SER A 54 -19.10 4.52 17.04
N THR A 55 -18.18 5.39 17.45
CA THR A 55 -16.92 4.98 18.09
C THR A 55 -17.18 4.14 19.35
N HIS A 56 -18.22 4.47 20.12
CA HIS A 56 -18.58 3.71 21.31
C HIS A 56 -19.06 2.29 20.97
N GLU A 57 -19.94 2.15 19.98
CA GLU A 57 -20.42 0.83 19.52
C GLU A 57 -19.28 -0.01 18.96
N LEU A 58 -18.41 0.58 18.14
CA LEU A 58 -17.25 -0.08 17.58
C LEU A 58 -16.33 -0.60 18.69
N ASN A 59 -16.02 0.24 19.69
CA ASN A 59 -15.13 -0.11 20.80
C ASN A 59 -15.70 -1.20 21.72
N ALA A 60 -17.02 -1.37 21.77
CA ALA A 60 -17.67 -2.41 22.57
C ALA A 60 -17.69 -3.79 21.88
N LEU A 61 -17.38 -3.88 20.58
CA LEU A 61 -17.45 -5.14 19.84
C LEU A 61 -16.44 -6.16 20.38
N PRO A 62 -16.85 -7.43 20.62
CA PRO A 62 -15.96 -8.47 21.11
C PRO A 62 -15.06 -8.98 19.97
N VAL A 63 -13.77 -9.10 20.26
CA VAL A 63 -12.77 -9.74 19.40
C VAL A 63 -12.29 -11.01 20.08
N SER A 64 -12.39 -12.14 19.38
CA SER A 64 -11.86 -13.41 19.86
C SER A 64 -10.36 -13.55 19.59
N TRP A 65 -9.68 -14.36 20.41
CA TRP A 65 -8.30 -14.78 20.15
C TRP A 65 -8.11 -15.38 18.76
N THR A 66 -9.09 -16.15 18.26
CA THR A 66 -8.97 -16.79 16.95
C THR A 66 -9.00 -15.75 15.84
N GLN A 67 -9.93 -14.78 15.89
CA GLN A 67 -9.99 -13.69 14.92
C GLN A 67 -8.69 -12.87 14.88
N PHE A 68 -8.06 -12.68 16.04
CA PHE A 68 -6.83 -11.90 16.13
C PHE A 68 -5.61 -12.61 15.52
N CYS A 69 -5.42 -13.92 15.75
CA CYS A 69 -4.14 -14.57 15.46
C CYS A 69 -4.19 -16.03 15.00
N LYS A 70 -5.37 -16.62 14.80
CA LYS A 70 -5.50 -18.00 14.29
C LYS A 70 -6.25 -18.08 12.97
N ASP A 71 -7.34 -17.35 12.86
CA ASP A 71 -8.21 -17.35 11.69
C ASP A 71 -7.53 -16.51 10.60
N ALA A 72 -7.42 -17.07 9.39
CA ALA A 72 -6.90 -16.33 8.26
C ALA A 72 -7.88 -15.22 7.85
N LEU A 73 -7.34 -14.10 7.38
CA LEU A 73 -8.15 -13.05 6.77
C LEU A 73 -8.84 -13.56 5.50
N SER A 74 -10.00 -13.00 5.15
CA SER A 74 -10.75 -13.38 3.95
C SER A 74 -9.86 -13.36 2.70
N ASP A 75 -9.86 -14.46 1.95
CA ASP A 75 -9.05 -14.65 0.73
C ASP A 75 -7.54 -14.50 0.92
N ARG A 76 -7.04 -14.72 2.16
CA ARG A 76 -5.62 -14.70 2.52
C ARG A 76 -5.21 -15.99 3.23
N ASN A 77 -3.91 -16.23 3.24
CA ASN A 77 -3.27 -17.36 3.94
C ASN A 77 -2.54 -16.91 5.22
N PHE A 78 -2.82 -15.71 5.71
CA PHE A 78 -2.24 -15.12 6.91
C PHE A 78 -3.32 -14.50 7.79
N THR A 79 -3.02 -14.40 9.08
CA THR A 79 -3.90 -13.86 10.12
C THR A 79 -3.82 -12.34 10.20
N PHE A 80 -4.76 -11.72 10.92
CA PHE A 80 -4.73 -10.29 11.19
C PHE A 80 -3.42 -9.87 11.88
N TRP A 81 -3.01 -10.61 12.91
CA TRP A 81 -1.80 -10.30 13.66
C TRP A 81 -0.54 -10.39 12.81
N GLU A 82 -0.38 -11.43 11.98
CA GLU A 82 0.78 -11.56 11.10
C GLU A 82 0.88 -10.37 10.13
N TRP A 83 -0.24 -9.98 9.54
CA TRP A 83 -0.32 -8.82 8.68
C TRP A 83 0.06 -7.53 9.42
N PHE A 84 -0.58 -7.25 10.56
CA PHE A 84 -0.31 -6.04 11.34
C PHE A 84 1.13 -6.00 11.84
N TYR A 85 1.66 -7.12 12.30
CA TYR A 85 3.04 -7.24 12.75
C TYR A 85 4.03 -6.89 11.62
N MET A 86 3.78 -7.39 10.41
CA MET A 86 4.63 -7.09 9.26
C MET A 86 4.55 -5.63 8.83
N VAL A 87 3.37 -5.00 8.93
CA VAL A 87 3.21 -3.54 8.73
C VAL A 87 4.01 -2.75 9.78
N VAL A 88 3.92 -3.11 11.06
CA VAL A 88 4.72 -2.49 12.12
C VAL A 88 6.22 -2.63 11.83
N LYS A 89 6.66 -3.82 11.41
CA LYS A 89 8.06 -4.11 11.12
C LYS A 89 8.59 -3.26 9.97
N VAL A 90 7.90 -3.24 8.81
CA VAL A 90 8.33 -2.45 7.65
C VAL A 90 8.31 -0.95 7.96
N THR A 91 7.35 -0.51 8.76
CA THR A 91 7.26 0.90 9.16
C THR A 91 8.46 1.29 10.02
N ARG A 92 8.75 0.51 11.06
CA ARG A 92 9.92 0.73 11.92
C ARG A 92 11.23 0.77 11.14
N GLU A 93 11.43 -0.19 10.24
CA GLU A 93 12.73 -0.40 9.58
C GLU A 93 12.97 0.56 8.41
N TYR A 94 11.94 0.91 7.64
CA TYR A 94 12.11 1.62 6.36
C TYR A 94 11.29 2.90 6.21
N LEU A 95 10.19 3.05 6.95
CA LEU A 95 9.20 4.11 6.69
C LEU A 95 8.98 5.05 7.88
N ARG A 96 9.76 4.89 8.96
CA ARG A 96 9.54 5.57 10.24
C ARG A 96 9.45 7.08 10.09
N THR A 97 10.41 7.69 9.38
CA THR A 97 10.45 9.13 9.16
C THR A 97 9.27 9.62 8.34
N LEU A 98 8.95 8.94 7.23
CA LEU A 98 7.80 9.26 6.37
C LEU A 98 6.47 9.13 7.11
N TRP A 99 6.35 8.14 7.99
CA TRP A 99 5.16 7.95 8.84
C TRP A 99 5.01 9.08 9.84
N CYS A 100 6.07 9.41 10.60
CA CYS A 100 6.03 10.48 11.61
C CYS A 100 5.71 11.86 10.99
N ASP A 101 6.15 12.09 9.76
CA ASP A 101 5.85 13.30 9.00
C ASP A 101 4.46 13.30 8.32
N ARG A 102 3.65 12.26 8.57
CA ARG A 102 2.29 12.10 8.03
C ARG A 102 2.23 12.07 6.50
N LEU A 103 3.28 11.59 5.85
CA LEU A 103 3.33 11.44 4.39
C LEU A 103 2.70 10.13 3.90
N ILE A 104 2.45 9.20 4.82
CA ILE A 104 1.85 7.90 4.54
C ILE A 104 0.43 7.89 5.10
N MET A 105 -0.57 7.66 4.24
CA MET A 105 -1.95 7.45 4.66
C MET A 105 -2.09 6.09 5.37
N GLY A 106 -1.40 5.08 4.85
CA GLY A 106 -1.18 3.80 5.52
C GLY A 106 -2.40 2.89 5.51
N PHE A 107 -3.26 3.04 6.50
CA PHE A 107 -4.39 2.15 6.76
C PHE A 107 -5.64 2.63 6.02
N ILE A 108 -5.75 2.27 4.74
CA ILE A 108 -6.89 2.57 3.87
C ILE A 108 -7.12 1.43 2.88
N GLN A 109 -8.39 1.08 2.64
CA GLN A 109 -8.75 0.04 1.69
C GLN A 109 -8.45 0.48 0.26
N LYS A 110 -8.11 -0.48 -0.62
CA LYS A 110 -7.89 -0.20 -2.05
C LYS A 110 -9.03 0.62 -2.67
N LYS A 111 -10.27 0.17 -2.50
CA LYS A 111 -11.46 0.83 -3.05
C LYS A 111 -11.63 2.25 -2.54
N GLN A 112 -11.45 2.46 -1.24
CA GLN A 112 -11.56 3.79 -0.64
C GLN A 112 -10.47 4.74 -1.17
N ALA A 113 -9.25 4.25 -1.36
CA ALA A 113 -8.17 5.02 -1.97
C ALA A 113 -8.50 5.40 -3.43
N GLU A 114 -9.07 4.48 -4.21
CA GLU A 114 -9.52 4.74 -5.59
C GLU A 114 -10.66 5.78 -5.63
N ASP A 115 -11.64 5.67 -4.75
CA ASP A 115 -12.77 6.62 -4.64
C ASP A 115 -12.31 8.02 -4.19
N MET A 116 -11.24 8.12 -3.41
CA MET A 116 -10.64 9.40 -3.01
C MET A 116 -9.82 10.02 -4.13
N LEU A 117 -8.98 9.22 -4.79
CA LEU A 117 -8.08 9.67 -5.85
C LEU A 117 -8.83 10.04 -7.13
N SER A 118 -9.88 9.30 -7.51
CA SER A 118 -10.68 9.59 -8.73
C SER A 118 -11.30 10.99 -8.78
N LYS A 119 -11.33 11.70 -7.65
CA LYS A 119 -11.84 13.08 -7.51
C LYS A 119 -10.72 14.14 -7.53
N CYS A 120 -9.47 13.71 -7.64
CA CYS A 120 -8.27 14.54 -7.63
C CYS A 120 -7.73 14.73 -9.05
N PRO A 121 -6.92 15.78 -9.29
CA PRO A 121 -6.27 15.97 -10.59
C PRO A 121 -5.26 14.85 -10.89
N PRO A 122 -5.00 14.56 -12.18
CA PRO A 122 -3.96 13.62 -12.59
C PRO A 122 -2.60 13.92 -11.94
N GLY A 123 -1.87 12.84 -11.64
CA GLY A 123 -0.60 12.88 -10.91
C GLY A 123 -0.72 13.02 -9.40
N THR A 124 -1.95 13.11 -8.85
CA THR A 124 -2.17 12.99 -7.40
C THR A 124 -1.98 11.55 -6.96
N PHE A 125 -1.26 11.32 -5.86
CA PHE A 125 -0.97 10.00 -5.34
C PHE A 125 -1.09 9.91 -3.82
N LEU A 126 -1.22 8.69 -3.31
CA LEU A 126 -1.14 8.40 -1.88
C LEU A 126 -0.38 7.10 -1.64
N LEU A 127 0.13 6.97 -0.42
CA LEU A 127 0.87 5.80 0.05
C LEU A 127 0.02 5.01 1.04
N ARG A 128 -0.19 3.72 0.78
CA ARG A 128 -0.98 2.83 1.65
C ARG A 128 -0.33 1.47 1.83
N PHE A 129 -0.62 0.82 2.96
CA PHE A 129 -0.22 -0.56 3.18
C PHE A 129 -1.07 -1.52 2.33
N SER A 130 -0.43 -2.57 1.84
CA SER A 130 -1.09 -3.60 1.04
C SER A 130 -1.96 -4.49 1.92
N ASP A 131 -3.18 -4.74 1.48
CA ASP A 131 -4.09 -5.70 2.13
C ASP A 131 -3.75 -7.16 1.78
N SER A 132 -3.06 -7.37 0.66
CA SER A 132 -2.79 -8.67 0.07
C SER A 132 -1.37 -9.18 0.28
N GLU A 133 -0.45 -8.27 0.63
CA GLU A 133 0.98 -8.56 0.72
C GLU A 133 1.52 -8.15 2.08
N LEU A 134 2.12 -9.11 2.79
CA LEU A 134 2.63 -8.91 4.14
C LEU A 134 3.76 -7.87 4.16
N GLY A 135 3.55 -6.79 4.90
CA GLY A 135 4.53 -5.70 5.00
C GLY A 135 4.79 -4.97 3.69
N GLY A 136 3.87 -5.06 2.72
CA GLY A 136 3.96 -4.32 1.47
C GLY A 136 3.41 -2.89 1.61
N ILE A 137 4.09 -1.91 1.02
CA ILE A 137 3.57 -0.55 0.82
C ILE A 137 3.39 -0.29 -0.67
N THR A 138 2.25 0.26 -1.08
CA THR A 138 1.92 0.55 -2.48
C THR A 138 1.69 2.05 -2.69
N ILE A 139 1.93 2.50 -3.92
CA ILE A 139 1.63 3.83 -4.41
C ILE A 139 0.40 3.72 -5.30
N ALA A 140 -0.66 4.41 -4.92
CA ALA A 140 -1.84 4.58 -5.76
C ALA A 140 -1.85 6.00 -6.33
N TRP A 141 -2.15 6.18 -7.62
CA TRP A 141 -2.15 7.49 -8.26
C TRP A 141 -3.22 7.62 -9.34
N VAL A 142 -3.63 8.84 -9.62
CA VAL A 142 -4.51 9.19 -10.75
C VAL A 142 -3.66 9.34 -12.00
N GLY A 143 -3.93 8.56 -13.03
CA GLY A 143 -3.29 8.71 -14.33
C GLY A 143 -3.97 9.77 -15.21
N ASP A 144 -3.32 10.11 -16.31
CA ASP A 144 -3.83 11.11 -17.26
C ASP A 144 -5.05 10.60 -18.08
N ASN A 145 -5.29 9.29 -18.06
CA ASN A 145 -6.40 8.64 -18.77
C ASN A 145 -7.72 8.85 -18.04
N ASN A 146 -8.31 10.04 -18.19
CA ASN A 146 -9.69 10.32 -17.79
C ASN A 146 -9.98 10.08 -16.28
N GLY A 147 -8.97 10.24 -15.42
CA GLY A 147 -9.10 10.06 -13.97
C GLY A 147 -8.99 8.61 -13.48
N GLU A 148 -8.54 7.68 -14.33
CA GLU A 148 -8.29 6.29 -13.92
C GLU A 148 -7.24 6.21 -12.81
N VAL A 149 -7.52 5.41 -11.78
CA VAL A 149 -6.61 5.23 -10.64
C VAL A 149 -5.83 3.93 -10.81
N PHE A 150 -4.52 4.04 -10.76
CA PHE A 150 -3.60 2.92 -10.81
C PHE A 150 -2.98 2.65 -9.44
N SER A 151 -2.52 1.43 -9.21
CA SER A 151 -1.74 1.06 -8.02
C SER A 151 -0.54 0.24 -8.44
N LEU A 152 0.65 0.60 -7.95
CA LEU A 152 1.85 -0.21 -8.16
C LEU A 152 1.76 -1.51 -7.39
N GLN A 153 2.50 -2.52 -7.87
CA GLN A 153 2.77 -3.68 -7.04
C GLN A 153 3.40 -3.23 -5.71
N PRO A 154 2.97 -3.77 -4.57
CA PRO A 154 3.52 -3.36 -3.28
C PRO A 154 5.02 -3.60 -3.17
N PHE A 155 5.73 -2.65 -2.57
CA PHE A 155 7.13 -2.77 -2.22
C PHE A 155 7.26 -3.41 -0.85
N THR A 156 7.99 -4.52 -0.78
CA THR A 156 8.29 -5.23 0.45
C THR A 156 9.55 -4.68 1.13
N ALA A 157 9.89 -5.18 2.31
CA ALA A 157 11.15 -4.88 2.98
C ALA A 157 12.38 -5.14 2.10
N ARG A 158 12.34 -6.17 1.23
CA ARG A 158 13.44 -6.46 0.30
C ARG A 158 13.61 -5.32 -0.71
N ASP A 159 12.51 -4.83 -1.25
CA ASP A 159 12.53 -3.75 -2.23
C ASP A 159 12.98 -2.44 -1.56
N LEU A 160 12.46 -2.13 -0.38
CA LEU A 160 12.81 -0.93 0.38
C LEU A 160 14.28 -0.91 0.83
N ALA A 161 14.90 -2.08 1.01
CA ALA A 161 16.34 -2.19 1.27
C ALA A 161 17.21 -1.86 0.03
N LEU A 162 16.69 -2.11 -1.18
CA LEU A 162 17.41 -1.81 -2.43
C LEU A 162 17.33 -0.33 -2.81
N ARG A 163 16.18 0.30 -2.55
CA ARG A 163 15.94 1.71 -2.84
C ARG A 163 14.88 2.25 -1.90
N SER A 164 15.06 3.45 -1.36
CA SER A 164 14.10 4.03 -0.41
C SER A 164 12.75 4.32 -1.07
N LEU A 165 11.67 4.41 -0.29
CA LEU A 165 10.37 4.77 -0.84
C LEU A 165 10.38 6.19 -1.43
N ALA A 166 11.10 7.13 -0.81
CA ALA A 166 11.19 8.50 -1.30
C ALA A 166 11.90 8.56 -2.65
N ASP A 167 12.99 7.82 -2.83
CA ASP A 167 13.69 7.75 -4.12
C ASP A 167 12.82 7.09 -5.20
N ARG A 168 11.98 6.12 -4.85
CA ARG A 168 11.00 5.56 -5.80
C ARG A 168 9.95 6.59 -6.21
N VAL A 169 9.50 7.44 -5.28
CA VAL A 169 8.58 8.54 -5.60
C VAL A 169 9.26 9.59 -6.50
N LEU A 170 10.56 9.85 -6.29
CA LEU A 170 11.36 10.71 -7.16
C LEU A 170 11.46 10.16 -8.59
N ASP A 171 11.77 8.87 -8.72
CA ASP A 171 11.98 8.22 -10.04
C ASP A 171 10.75 8.24 -10.95
N LEU A 172 9.56 8.44 -10.37
CA LEU A 172 8.27 8.36 -11.06
C LEU A 172 7.76 9.78 -11.37
N PRO A 173 7.95 10.30 -12.60
CA PRO A 173 7.59 11.67 -12.97
C PRO A 173 6.07 11.90 -13.00
N GLN A 174 5.28 10.86 -13.19
CA GLN A 174 3.81 10.93 -13.14
C GLN A 174 3.27 11.24 -11.74
N LEU A 175 4.06 11.03 -10.69
CA LEU A 175 3.68 11.43 -9.33
C LEU A 175 4.06 12.89 -9.15
N GLN A 176 3.05 13.75 -8.94
CA GLN A 176 3.25 15.20 -8.84
C GLN A 176 2.78 15.73 -7.49
N PHE A 177 1.62 15.28 -7.00
CA PHE A 177 1.01 15.79 -5.79
C PHE A 177 0.72 14.65 -4.80
N LEU A 178 1.24 14.74 -3.59
CA LEU A 178 0.77 13.92 -2.49
C LEU A 178 -0.64 14.37 -2.10
N TYR A 179 -1.56 13.42 -1.96
CA TYR A 179 -2.93 13.69 -1.56
C TYR A 179 -3.00 14.51 -0.25
N PRO A 180 -3.87 15.53 -0.17
CA PRO A 180 -4.87 15.90 -1.18
C PRO A 180 -4.34 16.84 -2.28
N ASN A 181 -3.33 17.67 -2.01
CA ASN A 181 -2.82 18.66 -2.96
C ASN A 181 -1.48 19.28 -2.50
N ILE A 182 -0.49 18.45 -2.18
CA ILE A 182 0.83 18.90 -1.72
C ILE A 182 1.85 18.51 -2.78
N ALA A 183 2.62 19.45 -3.33
CA ALA A 183 3.63 19.12 -4.33
C ALA A 183 4.65 18.13 -3.75
N LYS A 184 5.00 17.07 -4.51
CA LYS A 184 5.82 15.98 -3.96
C LYS A 184 7.16 16.48 -3.44
N ASP A 185 7.78 17.42 -4.15
CA ASP A 185 9.13 17.88 -3.83
C ASP A 185 9.14 18.79 -2.60
N ASP A 186 8.02 19.40 -2.22
CA ASP A 186 7.91 20.17 -0.98
C ASP A 186 8.07 19.28 0.27
N VAL A 187 7.69 18.00 0.16
CA VAL A 187 7.66 17.06 1.30
C VAL A 187 8.68 15.93 1.19
N PHE A 188 8.99 15.46 -0.01
CA PHE A 188 9.91 14.34 -0.23
C PHE A 188 11.35 14.75 -0.52
N SER A 189 11.63 16.00 -0.93
CA SER A 189 13.00 16.43 -1.30
C SER A 189 14.06 16.16 -0.25
N LYS A 190 13.71 16.36 1.03
CA LYS A 190 14.59 16.10 2.18
C LYS A 190 14.93 14.63 2.40
N TYR A 191 14.17 13.72 1.78
CA TYR A 191 14.34 12.27 1.88
C TYR A 191 15.05 11.65 0.68
N TYR A 192 15.29 12.42 -0.38
CA TYR A 192 15.98 11.92 -1.56
C TYR A 192 17.45 11.66 -1.26
N THR A 193 17.92 10.51 -1.73
CA THR A 193 19.34 10.18 -1.70
C THR A 193 20.08 11.13 -2.63
N LYS A 194 21.01 11.91 -2.08
CA LYS A 194 21.84 12.80 -2.88
C LYS A 194 22.70 11.97 -3.84
N PRO A 195 22.82 12.36 -5.12
CA PRO A 195 23.73 11.71 -6.05
C PRO A 195 25.14 11.67 -5.46
N GLU A 196 25.74 10.49 -5.38
CA GLU A 196 27.17 10.38 -5.12
C GLU A 196 27.90 10.80 -6.40
N ASP A 197 28.34 12.05 -6.49
CA ASP A 197 29.13 12.58 -7.61
C ASP A 197 30.57 12.01 -7.66
N GLN A 198 30.75 10.77 -7.22
CA GLN A 198 32.04 10.10 -7.26
C GLN A 198 32.18 9.36 -8.58
N VAL A 199 32.63 10.08 -9.62
CA VAL A 199 33.38 9.44 -10.70
C VAL A 199 34.58 8.79 -10.04
N LEU A 200 34.61 7.46 -10.00
CA LEU A 200 35.75 6.74 -9.44
C LEU A 200 36.97 7.13 -10.28
N LYS A 201 38.09 7.46 -9.61
CA LYS A 201 39.33 7.97 -10.25
C LYS A 201 39.93 7.03 -11.31
N ASN A 202 39.38 5.83 -11.47
CA ASN A 202 39.77 4.80 -12.42
C ASN A 202 38.89 4.75 -13.69
N GLY A 203 38.01 5.74 -13.92
CA GLY A 203 37.17 5.83 -15.12
C GLY A 203 35.89 5.00 -15.08
N TYR A 204 35.59 4.35 -13.95
CA TYR A 204 34.33 3.61 -13.78
C TYR A 204 33.20 4.53 -13.30
N VAL A 205 32.06 4.44 -13.96
CA VAL A 205 30.81 5.11 -13.57
C VAL A 205 29.92 4.10 -12.84
N LYS A 206 29.48 4.45 -11.63
CA LYS A 206 28.62 3.59 -10.81
C LYS A 206 27.19 3.62 -11.36
N PRO A 207 26.59 2.47 -11.73
CA PRO A 207 25.20 2.45 -12.19
C PRO A 207 24.25 2.78 -11.04
N VAL A 208 23.11 3.42 -11.36
CA VAL A 208 22.06 3.77 -10.41
C VAL A 208 20.80 2.97 -10.73
N LEU A 209 20.26 2.28 -9.73
CA LEU A 209 18.98 1.60 -9.83
C LEU A 209 17.84 2.64 -9.76
N VAL A 210 16.93 2.61 -10.73
CA VAL A 210 15.74 3.48 -10.78
C VAL A 210 14.47 2.66 -10.94
N THR A 211 13.37 3.15 -10.38
CA THR A 211 12.03 2.57 -10.55
C THR A 211 11.33 3.24 -11.71
N THR A 212 10.96 2.48 -12.73
CA THR A 212 10.24 2.99 -13.91
C THR A 212 8.92 2.25 -14.09
N LEU A 213 7.94 2.94 -14.69
CA LEU A 213 6.75 2.27 -15.18
C LEU A 213 7.07 1.51 -16.48
N PRO A 214 6.30 0.46 -16.79
CA PRO A 214 6.34 -0.14 -18.13
C PRO A 214 6.15 0.92 -19.22
N PRO A 215 6.78 0.78 -20.40
CA PRO A 215 6.74 1.78 -21.47
C PRO A 215 5.31 2.18 -21.88
N TYR A 216 4.36 1.24 -21.76
CA TYR A 216 2.96 1.44 -22.08
C TYR A 216 2.18 2.28 -21.05
N MET A 217 2.75 2.55 -19.87
CA MET A 217 2.18 3.50 -18.91
C MET A 217 3.03 4.77 -18.79
N ALA A 218 4.27 4.74 -19.29
CA ALA A 218 5.19 5.88 -19.23
C ALA A 218 5.02 6.88 -20.40
N SER A 219 4.30 6.50 -21.47
CA SER A 219 4.10 7.35 -22.64
C SER A 219 2.81 8.17 -22.57
N PRO A 220 2.84 9.48 -22.92
CA PRO A 220 1.63 10.29 -23.11
C PRO A 220 0.69 9.74 -24.21
N ALA A 221 1.21 8.85 -25.06
CA ALA A 221 0.52 8.29 -26.23
C ALA A 221 -0.62 7.31 -25.92
N TYR A 222 -0.83 6.93 -24.65
CA TYR A 222 -2.06 6.20 -24.25
C TYR A 222 -3.30 7.11 -24.13
N ALA A 223 -3.11 8.42 -24.36
CA ALA A 223 -4.21 9.34 -24.67
C ALA A 223 -5.01 8.95 -25.94
N HIS A 224 -4.50 8.04 -26.77
CA HIS A 224 -5.26 7.43 -27.87
C HIS A 224 -5.21 5.91 -27.79
N SER A 225 -6.20 5.36 -27.10
CA SER A 225 -6.51 3.92 -27.05
C SER A 225 -6.62 3.31 -28.44
N PRO A 226 -6.05 2.12 -28.71
CA PRO A 226 -6.57 1.25 -29.75
C PRO A 226 -7.73 0.43 -29.15
N ASP A 227 -8.93 0.68 -29.67
CA ASP A 227 -10.17 -0.06 -29.46
C ASP A 227 -10.01 -1.52 -29.00
N SER A 228 -10.68 -1.87 -27.90
CA SER A 228 -10.85 -3.24 -27.38
C SER A 228 -11.71 -4.16 -28.28
N HIS A 229 -11.90 -3.83 -29.57
CA HIS A 229 -12.78 -4.55 -30.50
C HIS A 229 -12.11 -4.97 -31.81
N ARG A 230 -10.81 -5.29 -31.81
CA ARG A 230 -10.22 -6.05 -32.93
C ARG A 230 -10.23 -7.55 -32.66
N ASN A 231 -11.30 -8.20 -33.14
CA ASN A 231 -11.27 -9.61 -33.51
C ASN A 231 -10.15 -9.83 -34.54
N THR A 232 -9.02 -10.38 -34.12
CA THR A 232 -8.00 -10.90 -35.05
C THR A 232 -8.41 -12.29 -35.52
N PRO A 233 -8.58 -12.55 -36.83
CA PRO A 233 -8.78 -13.90 -37.33
C PRO A 233 -7.47 -14.68 -37.20
N SER A 234 -7.56 -15.86 -36.59
CA SER A 234 -6.46 -16.82 -36.49
C SER A 234 -6.05 -17.31 -37.88
N VAL A 235 -4.79 -17.07 -38.26
CA VAL A 235 -4.18 -17.69 -39.45
C VAL A 235 -3.94 -19.17 -39.14
N GLN A 236 -4.75 -20.04 -39.73
CA GLN A 236 -4.48 -21.49 -39.77
C GLN A 236 -3.29 -21.74 -40.70
N SER A 237 -2.17 -22.22 -40.15
CA SER A 237 -1.12 -22.86 -40.93
C SER A 237 -1.64 -24.19 -41.49
N ARG A 238 -1.92 -24.23 -42.80
CA ARG A 238 -2.11 -25.47 -43.55
C ARG A 238 -0.74 -26.14 -43.72
N TYR A 239 -0.55 -27.28 -43.08
CA TYR A 239 0.39 -28.28 -43.57
C TYR A 239 -0.32 -29.05 -44.71
N MET A 240 0.13 -28.83 -45.94
CA MET A 240 -0.10 -29.76 -47.04
C MET A 240 0.72 -31.02 -46.75
N ILE A 241 0.05 -32.16 -46.68
CA ILE A 241 0.68 -33.47 -46.85
C ILE A 241 0.14 -33.99 -48.18
N ASP A 242 1.04 -34.11 -49.15
CA ASP A 242 0.80 -34.83 -50.41
C ASP A 242 0.60 -36.32 -50.11
N PHE A 243 -0.50 -36.90 -50.61
CA PHE A 243 -0.60 -38.20 -51.30
C PHE A 243 -1.94 -38.28 -52.03
#